data_AF-A0A4P7YWP0-F1
#
_entry.id   AF-A0A4P7YWP0-F1
#
_cell.length_a   1.000
_cell.length_b   1.000
_cell.length_c   1.000
_cell.angle_alpha   90.00
_cell.angle_beta   90.00
_cell.angle_gamma   90.00
#
_symmetry.space_group_name_H-M   'P 1'
#
loop_
_entity.id
_entity.type
_entity.pdbx_description
1 polymer ?
#
loop_
_entity_poly.entity_id
_entity_poly.type
_entity_poly.pdbx_seq_one_letter_code
_entity_poly.pdbx_strand_id
1 'polypeptide(L)'
;MLDTAAQAIDASHTAAPMSWIRPSYWLGKVEDGLLPYLGLVGTVGGAIAGFVVSASDTVLADIPAGSFLKVHLSTIFMWSLGAIAIGQARSLLVEQRLSKANDKIGELERRLRSSNGEFNINQLIKDLFDYGLAALSKELGFNHTHRISVFLFNQDQFELISRYAADPQYNSKKTIYFPNKGVIARAWREGEAWIDSMSDPATNFSQYWKKQRDFSGISRTECSSLTMRSRAYGALRVNSPDGVTPLAVFLCESTSPQPLPRNQFEDYLRSPKAMQILDLLQRQRTMLGNKSAAASLED
;
A
#
# COMPACT_ATOMS: atom_id res chain seq x y z
N MET A 1 58.81 -19.38 -6.81
CA MET A 1 58.66 -18.02 -6.26
C MET A 1 57.23 -17.93 -5.77
N LEU A 2 56.98 -18.54 -4.60
CA LEU A 2 56.93 -17.88 -3.28
C LEU A 2 55.70 -16.97 -3.22
N ASP A 3 54.64 -17.43 -2.54
CA ASP A 3 54.39 -17.10 -1.11
C ASP A 3 54.43 -15.58 -0.91
N THR A 4 53.37 -14.93 -0.44
CA THR A 4 53.06 -14.97 0.99
C THR A 4 51.62 -14.54 1.23
N ALA A 5 50.87 -15.41 1.91
CA ALA A 5 49.68 -15.09 2.65
C ALA A 5 50.01 -14.29 3.93
N ALA A 6 49.04 -13.50 4.39
CA ALA A 6 48.80 -13.17 5.79
C ALA A 6 49.81 -12.27 6.53
N GLN A 7 49.31 -11.11 6.97
CA GLN A 7 49.24 -10.61 8.37
C GLN A 7 49.05 -9.07 8.29
N ALA A 8 47.89 -8.51 8.62
CA ALA A 8 47.27 -8.36 9.94
C ALA A 8 47.83 -7.17 10.75
N ILE A 9 46.90 -6.24 11.10
CA ILE A 9 46.91 -5.36 12.30
C ILE A 9 47.90 -4.18 12.17
N ASP A 10 47.58 -2.89 12.32
CA ASP A 10 46.79 -2.20 13.34
C ASP A 10 46.58 -0.72 12.93
N ALA A 11 45.66 -0.05 13.63
CA ALA A 11 45.65 1.38 13.96
C ALA A 11 45.23 2.40 12.89
N SER A 12 43.93 2.74 12.88
CA SER A 12 43.53 4.08 13.36
C SER A 12 42.02 4.17 13.58
N HIS A 13 41.67 4.27 14.85
CA HIS A 13 40.37 4.66 15.39
C HIS A 13 39.81 5.95 14.76
N THR A 14 38.56 5.91 14.30
CA THR A 14 37.66 7.07 14.36
C THR A 14 36.33 6.65 14.94
N ALA A 15 36.04 7.24 16.10
CA ALA A 15 34.99 6.91 17.03
C ALA A 15 33.58 7.17 16.47
N ALA A 16 32.68 6.22 16.69
CA ALA A 16 31.24 6.47 16.67
C ALA A 16 30.82 7.09 18.01
N PRO A 17 29.95 8.13 18.03
CA PRO A 17 29.55 8.78 19.26
C PRO A 17 28.62 7.86 20.07
N MET A 18 29.08 7.55 21.28
CA MET A 18 28.38 6.83 22.34
C MET A 18 27.21 7.70 22.83
N SER A 19 26.01 7.45 22.32
CA SER A 19 24.79 8.10 22.80
C SER A 19 24.33 7.46 24.12
N TRP A 20 24.65 8.16 25.21
CA TRP A 20 24.01 8.14 26.53
C TRP A 20 22.77 7.25 26.69
N ILE A 21 22.92 6.16 27.42
CA ILE A 21 21.83 5.48 28.11
C ILE A 21 21.22 6.50 29.08
N ARG A 22 19.98 6.92 28.84
CA ARG A 22 19.27 7.85 29.70
C ARG A 22 18.97 7.19 31.06
N PRO A 23 19.31 7.82 32.20
CA PRO A 23 19.02 7.31 33.55
C PRO A 23 17.52 7.19 33.90
N SER A 24 16.61 7.62 33.01
CA SER A 24 15.18 7.77 33.31
C SER A 24 14.39 6.45 33.36
N TYR A 25 14.96 5.31 32.96
CA TYR A 25 14.24 4.04 32.96
C TYR A 25 14.24 3.33 34.32
N TRP A 26 15.18 3.66 35.21
CA TRP A 26 15.29 3.05 36.55
C TRP A 26 14.55 3.83 37.64
N LEU A 27 14.33 5.14 37.45
CA LEU A 27 13.59 5.98 38.41
C LEU A 27 12.06 5.81 38.32
N GLY A 28 11.51 5.47 37.15
CA GLY A 28 10.06 5.30 36.98
C GLY A 28 9.48 4.06 37.67
N LYS A 29 10.23 2.94 37.71
CA LYS A 29 9.73 1.69 38.32
C LYS A 29 9.66 1.70 39.84
N VAL A 30 10.37 2.61 40.51
CA VAL A 30 10.33 2.74 41.98
C VAL A 30 9.18 3.66 42.44
N GLU A 31 8.79 4.65 41.62
CA GLU A 31 7.68 5.54 41.94
C GLU A 31 6.30 4.87 41.81
N ASP A 32 6.09 4.04 40.78
CA ASP A 32 4.76 3.44 40.50
C ASP A 32 4.29 2.43 41.56
N GLY A 33 5.18 1.85 42.37
CA GLY A 33 4.85 0.84 43.37
C GLY A 33 4.48 1.38 44.76
N LEU A 34 5.02 2.54 45.16
CA LEU A 34 4.84 3.11 46.51
C LEU A 34 3.70 4.14 46.60
N LEU A 35 3.34 4.74 45.47
CA LEU A 35 2.34 5.81 45.39
C LEU A 35 0.90 5.44 45.84
N PRO A 36 0.33 4.26 45.53
CA PRO A 36 -1.00 3.90 46.05
C PRO A 36 -1.00 3.74 47.58
N TYR A 37 0.15 3.38 48.17
CA TYR A 37 0.30 3.31 49.63
C TYR A 37 0.40 4.68 50.30
N LEU A 38 0.97 5.69 49.63
CA LEU A 38 1.03 7.06 50.14
C LEU A 38 -0.36 7.71 50.21
N GLY A 39 -1.24 7.44 49.24
CA GLY A 39 -2.63 7.86 49.30
C GLY A 39 -3.38 7.24 50.47
N LEU A 40 -3.23 5.92 50.67
CA LEU A 40 -3.82 5.18 51.78
C LEU A 40 -3.31 5.66 53.15
N VAL A 41 -2.00 5.87 53.29
CA VAL A 41 -1.37 6.40 54.50
C VAL A 41 -1.83 7.83 54.79
N GLY A 42 -2.02 8.66 53.75
CA GLY A 42 -2.57 10.01 53.88
C GLY A 42 -4.02 10.03 54.35
N THR A 43 -4.89 9.17 53.80
CA THR A 43 -6.30 9.09 54.20
C THR A 43 -6.47 8.51 55.61
N VAL A 44 -5.73 7.45 55.95
CA VAL A 44 -5.76 6.84 57.29
C VAL A 44 -5.15 7.80 58.32
N GLY A 45 -4.01 8.44 58.01
CA GLY A 45 -3.36 9.42 58.89
C GLY A 45 -4.21 10.67 59.12
N GLY A 46 -4.87 11.19 58.08
CA GLY A 46 -5.79 12.32 58.19
C GLY A 46 -7.03 12.01 59.02
N ALA A 47 -7.61 10.80 58.87
CA ALA A 47 -8.75 10.36 59.67
C ALA A 47 -8.39 10.20 61.15
N ILE A 48 -7.23 9.61 61.46
CA ILE A 48 -6.72 9.47 62.84
C ILE A 48 -6.43 10.85 63.45
N ALA A 49 -5.78 11.76 62.72
CA ALA A 49 -5.50 13.11 63.21
C ALA A 49 -6.78 13.92 63.46
N GLY A 50 -7.77 13.83 62.55
CA GLY A 50 -9.07 14.48 62.72
C GLY A 50 -9.85 13.95 63.93
N PHE A 51 -9.83 12.63 64.15
CA PHE A 51 -10.44 12.00 65.32
C PHE A 51 -9.76 12.44 66.63
N VAL A 52 -8.43 12.49 66.66
CA VAL A 52 -7.67 12.92 67.85
C VAL A 52 -7.88 14.41 68.14
N VAL A 53 -7.96 15.28 67.13
CA VAL A 53 -8.29 16.70 67.32
C VAL A 53 -9.70 16.86 67.90
N SER A 54 -10.68 16.12 67.37
CA SER A 54 -12.07 16.10 67.88
C SER A 54 -12.19 15.57 69.31
N ALA A 55 -11.41 14.54 69.66
CA ALA A 55 -11.38 13.97 71.00
C ALA A 55 -10.50 14.75 72.00
N SER A 56 -9.67 15.69 71.53
CA SER A 56 -8.68 16.39 72.36
C SER A 56 -9.30 17.37 73.36
N ASP A 57 -10.51 17.87 73.10
CA ASP A 57 -11.19 18.80 74.01
C ASP A 57 -11.79 18.10 75.24
N THR A 58 -11.92 16.76 75.22
CA THR A 58 -12.43 15.96 76.36
C THR A 58 -11.36 15.08 77.03
N VAL A 59 -10.26 14.74 76.35
CA VAL A 59 -9.27 13.76 76.85
C VAL A 59 -7.89 14.35 77.16
N LEU A 60 -7.53 15.52 76.61
CA LEU A 60 -6.16 16.08 76.72
C LEU A 60 -6.03 17.29 77.66
N ALA A 61 -7.05 17.60 78.45
CA ALA A 61 -7.07 18.78 79.33
C ALA A 61 -6.02 18.74 80.46
N ASP A 62 -5.62 17.55 80.92
CA ASP A 62 -4.76 17.37 82.11
C ASP A 62 -3.29 16.98 81.80
N ILE A 63 -2.87 16.96 80.54
CA ILE A 63 -1.49 16.62 80.17
C ILE A 63 -0.67 17.91 79.92
N PRO A 64 0.38 18.20 80.72
CA PRO A 64 1.16 19.44 80.61
C PRO A 64 1.95 19.60 79.29
N ALA A 65 1.94 18.58 78.42
CA ALA A 65 2.50 18.60 77.06
C ALA A 65 1.46 18.88 75.95
N GLY A 66 0.21 19.22 76.30
CA GLY A 66 -0.92 19.31 75.37
C GLY A 66 -0.79 20.35 74.25
N SER A 67 -0.07 21.45 74.48
CA SER A 67 0.16 22.48 73.45
C SER A 67 1.09 21.99 72.33
N PHE A 68 2.12 21.23 72.68
CA PHE A 68 3.07 20.67 71.72
C PHE A 68 2.40 19.61 70.82
N LEU A 69 1.63 18.69 71.42
CA LEU A 69 0.93 17.64 70.68
C LEU A 69 -0.12 18.21 69.70
N LYS A 70 -0.86 19.25 70.10
CA LYS A 70 -1.85 19.92 69.23
C LYS A 70 -1.19 20.54 67.99
N VAL A 71 -0.03 21.17 68.14
CA VAL A 71 0.73 21.77 67.02
C VAL A 71 1.26 20.70 66.06
N HIS A 72 1.75 19.57 66.56
CA HIS A 72 2.23 18.49 65.70
C HIS A 72 1.11 17.80 64.93
N LEU A 73 -0.05 17.56 65.57
CA LEU A 73 -1.20 16.95 64.90
C LEU A 73 -1.81 17.86 63.83
N SER A 74 -1.91 19.17 64.08
CA SER A 74 -2.39 20.11 63.06
C SER A 74 -1.42 20.21 61.88
N THR A 75 -0.11 20.14 62.14
CA THR A 75 0.92 20.11 61.08
C THR A 75 0.79 18.86 60.23
N ILE A 76 0.66 17.67 60.84
CA ILE A 76 0.44 16.40 60.14
C ILE A 76 -0.83 16.45 59.29
N PHE A 77 -1.92 17.00 59.85
CA PHE A 77 -3.18 17.16 59.13
C PHE A 77 -3.01 18.07 57.90
N MET A 78 -2.34 19.21 58.02
CA MET A 78 -2.05 20.10 56.89
C MET A 78 -1.20 19.44 55.80
N TRP A 79 -0.18 18.64 56.18
CA TRP A 79 0.59 17.86 55.22
C TRP A 79 -0.26 16.79 54.51
N SER A 80 -1.21 16.15 55.22
CA SER A 80 -2.11 15.17 54.62
C SER A 80 -3.06 15.78 53.59
N LEU A 81 -3.62 16.96 53.88
CA LEU A 81 -4.43 17.71 52.92
C LEU A 81 -3.62 18.12 51.68
N GLY A 82 -2.38 18.57 51.88
CA GLY A 82 -1.45 18.88 50.80
C GLY A 82 -1.18 17.67 49.90
N ALA A 83 -0.94 16.50 50.47
CA ALA A 83 -0.71 15.27 49.72
C ALA A 83 -1.94 14.85 48.89
N ILE A 84 -3.15 14.95 49.45
CA ILE A 84 -4.40 14.66 48.73
C ILE A 84 -4.60 15.63 47.57
N ALA A 85 -4.39 16.93 47.79
CA ALA A 85 -4.52 17.94 46.74
C ALA A 85 -3.53 17.72 45.58
N ILE A 86 -2.28 17.35 45.89
CA ILE A 86 -1.27 16.99 44.89
C ILE A 86 -1.70 15.73 44.12
N GLY A 87 -2.26 14.74 44.81
CA GLY A 87 -2.79 13.52 44.20
C GLY A 87 -3.90 13.80 43.19
N GLN A 88 -4.91 14.60 43.57
CA GLN A 88 -6.01 14.98 42.69
C GLN A 88 -5.54 15.85 41.51
N ALA A 89 -4.61 16.78 41.73
CA ALA A 89 -4.04 17.58 40.64
C ALA A 89 -3.29 16.70 39.62
N ARG A 90 -2.56 15.68 40.09
CA ARG A 90 -1.88 14.73 39.20
C ARG A 90 -2.85 13.81 38.47
N SER A 91 -3.92 13.34 39.10
CA SER A 91 -4.91 12.49 38.42
C SER A 91 -5.59 13.24 37.26
N LEU A 92 -5.94 14.51 37.46
CA LEU A 92 -6.48 15.37 36.39
C LEU A 92 -5.47 15.58 35.25
N LEU A 93 -4.19 15.75 35.56
CA LEU A 93 -3.14 15.85 34.53
C LEU A 93 -2.97 14.54 33.74
N VAL A 94 -3.10 13.39 34.41
CA VAL A 94 -3.04 12.08 33.76
C VAL A 94 -4.25 11.88 32.85
N GLU A 95 -5.46 12.24 33.29
CA GLU A 95 -6.68 12.20 32.48
C GLU A 95 -6.56 13.09 31.24
N GLN A 96 -6.02 14.30 31.37
CA GLN A 96 -5.77 15.18 30.22
C GLN A 96 -4.76 14.59 29.24
N ARG A 97 -3.70 13.93 29.74
CA ARG A 97 -2.71 13.24 28.90
C ARG A 97 -3.31 12.03 28.19
N LEU A 98 -4.16 11.26 28.88
CA LEU A 98 -4.90 10.13 28.32
C LEU A 98 -5.87 10.58 27.23
N SER A 99 -6.62 11.66 27.46
CA SER A 99 -7.51 12.25 26.45
C SER A 99 -6.72 12.71 25.22
N LYS A 100 -5.62 13.46 25.39
CA LYS A 100 -4.76 13.88 24.28
C LYS A 100 -4.12 12.70 23.53
N ALA A 101 -3.76 11.64 24.24
CA ALA A 101 -3.20 10.43 23.63
C ALA A 101 -4.27 9.69 22.82
N ASN A 102 -5.49 9.57 23.34
CA ASN A 102 -6.62 8.98 22.61
C ASN A 102 -7.00 9.81 21.38
N ASP A 103 -7.00 11.13 21.47
CA ASP A 103 -7.23 12.02 20.33
C ASP A 103 -6.13 11.83 19.26
N LYS A 104 -4.87 11.68 19.70
CA LYS A 104 -3.74 11.41 18.80
C LYS A 104 -3.87 10.04 18.13
N ILE A 105 -4.33 9.02 18.86
CA ILE A 105 -4.60 7.68 18.32
C ILE A 105 -5.72 7.77 17.28
N GLY A 106 -6.83 8.45 17.59
CA GLY A 106 -7.94 8.65 16.64
C GLY A 106 -7.52 9.45 15.40
N GLU A 107 -6.66 10.45 15.55
CA GLU A 107 -6.07 11.21 14.45
C GLU A 107 -5.10 10.35 13.61
N LEU A 108 -4.25 9.54 14.24
CA LEU A 108 -3.37 8.60 13.54
C LEU A 108 -4.17 7.53 12.81
N GLU A 109 -5.25 7.03 13.42
CA GLU A 109 -6.20 6.12 12.77
C GLU A 109 -6.93 6.80 11.62
N ARG A 110 -7.34 8.08 11.74
CA ARG A 110 -7.89 8.85 10.62
C ARG A 110 -6.88 9.07 9.51
N ARG A 111 -5.61 9.36 9.84
CA ARG A 111 -4.53 9.49 8.85
C ARG A 111 -4.20 8.16 8.18
N LEU A 112 -4.21 7.06 8.92
CA LEU A 112 -4.06 5.72 8.36
C LEU A 112 -5.29 5.34 7.53
N ARG A 113 -6.51 5.70 7.94
CA ARG A 113 -7.73 5.46 7.17
C ARG A 113 -7.86 6.39 5.96
N SER A 114 -7.31 7.61 6.00
CA SER A 114 -7.27 8.50 4.84
C SER A 114 -6.12 8.15 3.90
N SER A 115 -5.01 7.61 4.42
CA SER A 115 -3.88 7.11 3.63
C SER A 115 -4.14 5.69 3.07
N ASN A 116 -4.85 4.82 3.80
CA ASN A 116 -5.35 3.52 3.32
C ASN A 116 -6.70 3.65 2.60
N GLY A 117 -7.32 4.83 2.67
CA GLY A 117 -8.64 5.10 2.11
C GLY A 117 -8.70 5.03 0.59
N GLU A 118 -7.55 5.05 -0.10
CA GLU A 118 -7.55 4.95 -1.56
C GLU A 118 -6.19 4.58 -2.15
N PHE A 119 -5.38 3.75 -1.48
CA PHE A 119 -4.34 3.02 -2.21
C PHE A 119 -5.03 1.91 -3.01
N ASN A 120 -5.67 2.32 -4.10
CA ASN A 120 -6.33 1.40 -5.02
C ASN A 120 -5.21 0.60 -5.67
N ILE A 121 -4.95 -0.59 -5.14
CA ILE A 121 -3.94 -1.52 -5.67
C ILE A 121 -4.14 -1.70 -7.18
N ASN A 122 -5.39 -1.66 -7.65
CA ASN A 122 -5.72 -1.73 -9.08
C ASN A 122 -5.19 -0.49 -9.82
N GLN A 123 -5.26 0.70 -9.22
CA GLN A 123 -4.69 1.92 -9.79
C GLN A 123 -3.16 1.86 -9.82
N LEU A 124 -2.50 1.45 -8.72
CA LEU A 124 -1.04 1.29 -8.71
C LEU A 124 -0.58 0.29 -9.79
N ILE A 125 -1.29 -0.83 -9.93
CA ILE A 125 -0.99 -1.82 -10.95
C ILE A 125 -1.19 -1.23 -12.35
N LYS A 126 -2.30 -0.51 -12.59
CA LYS A 126 -2.52 0.19 -13.86
C LYS A 126 -1.39 1.19 -14.16
N ASP A 127 -0.95 1.95 -13.18
CA ASP A 127 0.15 2.91 -13.34
C ASP A 127 1.48 2.20 -13.65
N LEU A 128 1.75 1.05 -13.01
CA LEU A 128 2.92 0.22 -13.29
C LEU A 128 2.89 -0.33 -14.72
N PHE A 129 1.73 -0.76 -15.20
CA PHE A 129 1.56 -1.18 -16.59
C PHE A 129 1.71 0.00 -17.55
N ASP A 130 1.08 1.14 -17.27
CA ASP A 130 1.18 2.33 -18.13
C ASP A 130 2.66 2.76 -18.28
N TYR A 131 3.43 2.75 -17.19
CA TYR A 131 4.88 2.99 -17.22
C TYR A 131 5.65 1.90 -17.98
N GLY A 132 5.33 0.64 -17.73
CA GLY A 132 5.95 -0.51 -18.39
C GLY A 132 5.74 -0.50 -19.91
N LEU A 133 4.52 -0.18 -20.36
CA LEU A 133 4.18 -0.06 -21.77
C LEU A 133 4.84 1.16 -22.42
N ALA A 134 4.95 2.28 -21.71
CA ALA A 134 5.68 3.45 -22.20
C ALA A 134 7.17 3.13 -22.42
N ALA A 135 7.79 2.43 -21.47
CA ALA A 135 9.18 1.98 -21.59
C ALA A 135 9.36 1.00 -22.76
N LEU A 136 8.46 0.02 -22.89
CA LEU A 136 8.48 -0.93 -24.01
C LEU A 136 8.33 -0.23 -25.36
N SER A 137 7.38 0.70 -25.46
CA SER A 137 7.15 1.48 -26.68
C SER A 137 8.42 2.23 -27.10
N LYS A 138 9.14 2.83 -26.14
CA LYS A 138 10.42 3.49 -26.40
C LYS A 138 11.51 2.50 -26.87
N GLU A 139 11.60 1.32 -26.24
CA GLU A 139 12.57 0.28 -26.59
C GLU A 139 12.36 -0.27 -28.00
N LEU A 140 11.09 -0.45 -28.41
CA LEU A 140 10.71 -0.90 -29.76
C LEU A 140 10.79 0.21 -30.82
N GLY A 141 11.16 1.44 -30.45
CA GLY A 141 11.21 2.58 -31.37
C GLY A 141 9.84 3.02 -31.88
N PHE A 142 8.77 2.72 -31.13
CA PHE A 142 7.41 3.11 -31.50
C PHE A 142 7.20 4.62 -31.37
N ASN A 143 6.39 5.16 -32.28
CA ASN A 143 6.10 6.59 -32.40
C ASN A 143 4.58 6.84 -32.35
N HIS A 144 4.13 8.02 -32.78
CA HIS A 144 2.71 8.42 -32.77
C HIS A 144 1.77 7.52 -33.60
N THR A 145 2.28 6.71 -34.54
CA THR A 145 1.46 5.78 -35.31
C THR A 145 1.20 4.47 -34.58
N HIS A 146 1.89 4.22 -33.47
CA HIS A 146 1.91 2.94 -32.77
C HIS A 146 1.13 2.99 -31.45
N ARG A 147 0.59 1.84 -31.08
CA ARG A 147 -0.11 1.62 -29.82
C ARG A 147 0.22 0.23 -29.26
N ILE A 148 0.38 0.14 -27.95
CA ILE A 148 0.47 -1.13 -27.21
C ILE A 148 -0.69 -1.17 -26.21
N SER A 149 -1.38 -2.30 -26.11
CA SER A 149 -2.49 -2.53 -25.20
C SER A 149 -2.35 -3.89 -24.51
N VAL A 150 -2.81 -3.98 -23.26
CA VAL A 150 -2.83 -5.22 -22.47
C VAL A 150 -4.26 -5.55 -22.10
N PHE A 151 -4.68 -6.75 -22.44
CA PHE A 151 -6.01 -7.27 -22.15
C PHE A 151 -5.92 -8.46 -21.22
N LEU A 152 -6.74 -8.47 -20.16
CA LEU A 152 -6.96 -9.66 -19.33
C LEU A 152 -8.22 -10.38 -19.79
N PHE A 153 -8.22 -11.70 -19.73
CA PHE A 153 -9.41 -12.50 -19.97
C PHE A 153 -10.09 -12.85 -18.65
N ASN A 154 -11.30 -12.33 -18.44
CA ASN A 154 -12.09 -12.52 -17.23
C ASN A 154 -13.56 -12.76 -17.61
N GLN A 155 -14.22 -13.75 -16.96
CA GLN A 155 -15.65 -14.05 -17.16
C GLN A 155 -16.07 -14.05 -18.64
N ASP A 156 -15.31 -14.75 -19.49
CA ASP A 156 -15.53 -14.87 -20.94
C ASP A 156 -15.37 -13.58 -21.76
N GLN A 157 -14.71 -12.56 -21.20
CA GLN A 157 -14.53 -11.25 -21.82
C GLN A 157 -13.10 -10.73 -21.68
N PHE A 158 -12.68 -9.90 -22.64
CA PHE A 158 -11.41 -9.18 -22.56
C PHE A 158 -11.60 -7.81 -21.91
N GLU A 159 -10.86 -7.56 -20.83
CA GLU A 159 -10.81 -6.28 -20.15
C GLU A 159 -9.49 -5.56 -20.48
N LEU A 160 -9.59 -4.31 -20.95
CA LEU A 160 -8.41 -3.46 -21.17
C LEU A 160 -7.84 -3.00 -19.82
N ILE A 161 -6.65 -3.46 -19.47
CA ILE A 161 -5.97 -3.06 -18.23
C ILE A 161 -5.20 -1.77 -18.43
N SER A 162 -4.40 -1.74 -19.49
CA SER A 162 -3.49 -0.65 -19.78
C SER A 162 -3.27 -0.52 -21.27
N ARG A 163 -2.94 0.70 -21.67
CA ARG A 163 -2.68 1.08 -23.04
C ARG A 163 -1.68 2.23 -23.03
N TYR A 164 -0.78 2.19 -23.99
CA TYR A 164 0.11 3.29 -24.29
C TYR A 164 0.10 3.56 -25.79
N ALA A 165 -0.10 4.82 -26.15
CA ALA A 165 0.17 5.37 -27.47
C ALA A 165 0.78 6.76 -27.28
N ALA A 166 1.79 7.11 -28.09
CA ALA A 166 2.36 8.45 -28.04
C ALA A 166 1.36 9.51 -28.51
N ASP A 167 0.43 9.13 -29.38
CA ASP A 167 -0.69 9.98 -29.77
C ASP A 167 -1.86 9.86 -28.75
N PRO A 168 -2.25 10.97 -28.08
CA PRO A 168 -3.35 10.97 -27.13
C PRO A 168 -4.68 10.46 -27.69
N GLN A 169 -4.94 10.65 -29.00
CA GLN A 169 -6.19 10.20 -29.63
C GLN A 169 -6.34 8.68 -29.56
N TYR A 170 -5.22 7.96 -29.66
CA TYR A 170 -5.18 6.50 -29.61
C TYR A 170 -5.04 5.96 -28.19
N ASN A 171 -4.74 6.82 -27.21
CA ASN A 171 -4.56 6.44 -25.81
C ASN A 171 -5.86 6.41 -25.00
N SER A 172 -7.01 6.81 -25.58
CA SER A 172 -8.30 6.76 -24.89
C SER A 172 -8.67 5.34 -24.46
N LYS A 173 -9.02 5.16 -23.18
CA LYS A 173 -9.41 3.88 -22.57
C LYS A 173 -10.93 3.71 -22.66
N LYS A 174 -11.43 3.24 -23.81
CA LYS A 174 -12.80 2.70 -23.90
C LYS A 174 -12.73 1.19 -23.68
N THR A 175 -13.58 0.65 -22.81
CA THR A 175 -13.77 -0.80 -22.69
C THR A 175 -14.31 -1.31 -24.02
N ILE A 176 -13.61 -2.24 -24.66
CA ILE A 176 -14.05 -2.85 -25.91
C ILE A 176 -14.28 -4.33 -25.67
N TYR A 177 -15.53 -4.75 -25.85
CA TYR A 177 -15.95 -6.13 -25.74
C TYR A 177 -15.70 -6.83 -27.08
N PHE A 178 -14.88 -7.88 -27.07
CA PHE A 178 -14.73 -8.77 -28.21
C PHE A 178 -14.86 -10.23 -27.77
N PRO A 179 -16.09 -10.71 -27.48
CA PRO A 179 -16.28 -12.14 -27.26
C PRO A 179 -16.07 -12.84 -28.61
N ASN A 180 -14.91 -13.49 -28.77
CA ASN A 180 -14.61 -14.50 -29.80
C ASN A 180 -14.20 -14.02 -31.21
N LYS A 181 -14.00 -12.73 -31.46
CA LYS A 181 -13.55 -12.19 -32.76
C LYS A 181 -12.42 -11.17 -32.60
N GLY A 182 -11.75 -10.85 -33.70
CA GLY A 182 -10.66 -9.88 -33.69
C GLY A 182 -9.29 -10.50 -33.38
N VAL A 183 -8.26 -9.66 -33.53
CA VAL A 183 -6.85 -10.07 -33.36
C VAL A 183 -6.59 -10.62 -31.95
N ILE A 184 -7.21 -10.02 -30.93
CA ILE A 184 -7.07 -10.42 -29.52
C ILE A 184 -7.60 -11.84 -29.31
N ALA A 185 -8.82 -12.13 -29.77
CA ALA A 185 -9.42 -13.46 -29.65
C ALA A 185 -8.64 -14.52 -30.44
N ARG A 186 -8.07 -14.15 -31.59
CA ARG A 186 -7.20 -15.03 -32.36
C ARG A 186 -5.93 -15.40 -31.58
N ALA A 187 -5.20 -14.41 -31.10
CA ALA A 187 -4.00 -14.64 -30.28
C ALA A 187 -4.31 -15.42 -29.00
N TRP A 188 -5.47 -15.17 -28.38
CA TRP A 188 -5.90 -15.94 -27.21
C TRP A 188 -6.07 -17.43 -27.50
N ARG A 189 -6.54 -17.82 -28.68
CA ARG A 189 -6.69 -19.23 -29.07
C ARG A 189 -5.38 -19.83 -29.56
N GLU A 190 -4.71 -19.14 -30.47
CA GLU A 190 -3.54 -19.64 -31.22
C GLU A 190 -2.21 -19.42 -30.48
N GLY A 191 -2.19 -18.61 -29.43
CA GLY A 191 -0.98 -18.18 -28.71
C GLY A 191 -0.41 -16.86 -29.25
N GLU A 192 -0.60 -16.61 -30.54
CA GLU A 192 -0.15 -15.39 -31.21
C GLU A 192 -1.02 -15.05 -32.42
N ALA A 193 -0.96 -13.81 -32.88
CA ALA A 193 -1.57 -13.39 -34.13
C ALA A 193 -0.81 -12.19 -34.71
N TRP A 194 -0.34 -12.34 -35.95
CA TRP A 194 0.42 -11.30 -36.66
C TRP A 194 -0.20 -11.02 -38.03
N ILE A 195 -0.31 -9.74 -38.35
CA ILE A 195 -0.73 -9.28 -39.66
C ILE A 195 0.02 -8.00 -39.99
N ASP A 196 0.83 -8.06 -41.04
CA ASP A 196 1.60 -6.92 -41.52
C ASP A 196 0.96 -6.33 -42.79
N SER A 197 1.29 -5.06 -43.05
CA SER A 197 1.08 -4.38 -44.33
C SER A 197 -0.33 -4.51 -44.90
N MET A 198 -1.33 -3.99 -44.20
CA MET A 198 -2.69 -3.84 -44.76
C MET A 198 -2.83 -2.59 -45.64
N SER A 199 -3.80 -2.65 -46.54
CA SER A 199 -4.19 -1.51 -47.39
C SER A 199 -4.57 -0.30 -46.54
N ASP A 200 -4.30 0.90 -47.04
CA ASP A 200 -4.68 2.12 -46.35
C ASP A 200 -6.22 2.24 -46.30
N PRO A 201 -6.83 2.28 -45.10
CA PRO A 201 -8.28 2.37 -44.96
C PRO A 201 -8.87 3.70 -45.44
N ALA A 202 -8.07 4.76 -45.58
CA ALA A 202 -8.53 6.05 -46.12
C ALA A 202 -8.71 6.01 -47.64
N THR A 203 -7.88 5.25 -48.35
CA THR A 203 -7.91 5.17 -49.83
C THR A 203 -8.55 3.89 -50.34
N ASN A 204 -8.48 2.78 -49.58
CA ASN A 204 -8.99 1.48 -50.00
C ASN A 204 -9.59 0.69 -48.82
N PHE A 205 -10.66 1.25 -48.24
CA PHE A 205 -11.38 0.62 -47.12
C PHE A 205 -11.89 -0.79 -47.44
N SER A 206 -12.29 -1.05 -48.69
CA SER A 206 -12.83 -2.36 -49.10
C SER A 206 -11.79 -3.48 -48.95
N GLN A 207 -10.56 -3.26 -49.45
CA GLN A 207 -9.47 -4.22 -49.27
C GLN A 207 -9.01 -4.31 -47.81
N TYR A 208 -8.93 -3.18 -47.11
CA TYR A 208 -8.60 -3.15 -45.69
C TYR A 208 -9.57 -4.04 -44.87
N TRP A 209 -10.88 -3.83 -45.06
CA TRP A 209 -11.90 -4.62 -44.40
C TRP A 209 -11.83 -6.10 -44.79
N LYS A 210 -11.67 -6.41 -46.10
CA LYS A 210 -11.56 -7.79 -46.57
C LYS A 210 -10.43 -8.53 -45.84
N LYS A 211 -9.25 -7.92 -45.77
CA LYS A 211 -8.09 -8.50 -45.08
C LYS A 211 -8.34 -8.67 -43.58
N GLN A 212 -8.98 -7.69 -42.94
CA GLN A 212 -9.38 -7.79 -41.53
C GLN A 212 -10.38 -8.91 -41.25
N ARG A 213 -11.42 -9.03 -42.09
CA ARG A 213 -12.43 -10.08 -42.00
C ARG A 213 -11.80 -11.46 -42.18
N ASP A 214 -10.96 -11.62 -43.19
CA ASP A 214 -10.31 -12.89 -43.51
C ASP A 214 -9.31 -13.27 -42.40
N PHE A 215 -8.66 -12.29 -41.76
CA PHE A 215 -7.70 -12.53 -40.69
C PHE A 215 -8.34 -12.78 -39.31
N SER A 216 -9.41 -12.06 -38.98
CA SER A 216 -9.90 -11.97 -37.59
C SER A 216 -11.42 -12.08 -37.43
N GLY A 217 -12.15 -12.24 -38.54
CA GLY A 217 -13.60 -12.44 -38.55
C GLY A 217 -14.42 -11.21 -38.19
N ILE A 218 -13.81 -10.02 -38.12
CA ILE A 218 -14.54 -8.78 -37.81
C ILE A 218 -15.47 -8.38 -38.95
N SER A 219 -16.69 -7.96 -38.61
CA SER A 219 -17.68 -7.47 -39.55
C SER A 219 -17.29 -6.10 -40.11
N ARG A 220 -17.96 -5.68 -41.18
CA ARG A 220 -17.70 -4.38 -41.81
C ARG A 220 -18.03 -3.21 -40.88
N THR A 221 -19.11 -3.34 -40.10
CA THR A 221 -19.56 -2.33 -39.13
C THR A 221 -18.56 -2.20 -37.98
N GLU A 222 -18.12 -3.31 -37.39
CA GLU A 222 -17.06 -3.33 -36.36
C GLU A 222 -15.75 -2.73 -36.91
N CYS A 223 -15.35 -3.12 -38.12
CA CYS A 223 -14.16 -2.59 -38.77
C CYS A 223 -14.24 -1.07 -39.01
N SER A 224 -15.42 -0.56 -39.35
CA SER A 224 -15.65 0.87 -39.57
C SER A 224 -15.68 1.70 -38.29
N SER A 225 -16.03 1.10 -37.14
CA SER A 225 -16.11 1.77 -35.84
C SER A 225 -14.78 1.79 -35.08
N LEU A 226 -13.73 1.14 -35.61
CA LEU A 226 -12.39 1.19 -35.03
C LEU A 226 -11.88 2.63 -34.97
N THR A 227 -11.52 3.08 -33.77
CA THR A 227 -10.94 4.41 -33.54
C THR A 227 -9.53 4.52 -34.12
N MET A 228 -8.78 3.42 -34.09
CA MET A 228 -7.48 3.28 -34.73
C MET A 228 -7.60 2.25 -35.85
N ARG A 229 -7.45 2.69 -37.10
CA ARG A 229 -7.50 1.82 -38.28
C ARG A 229 -6.11 1.29 -38.60
N SER A 230 -5.63 0.42 -37.73
CA SER A 230 -4.25 -0.06 -37.77
C SER A 230 -4.00 -0.92 -39.00
N ARG A 231 -2.86 -0.69 -39.66
CA ARG A 231 -2.40 -1.38 -40.86
C ARG A 231 -1.43 -2.53 -40.56
N ALA A 232 -0.97 -2.63 -39.32
CA ALA A 232 -0.22 -3.77 -38.80
C ALA A 232 -0.71 -4.12 -37.38
N TYR A 233 -0.73 -5.41 -37.05
CA TYR A 233 -1.02 -5.90 -35.70
C TYR A 233 -0.06 -7.04 -35.34
N GLY A 234 0.34 -7.04 -34.07
CA GLY A 234 1.05 -8.13 -33.42
C GLY A 234 0.44 -8.39 -32.05
N ALA A 235 -0.04 -9.60 -31.84
CA ALA A 235 -0.65 -9.98 -30.57
C ALA A 235 -0.03 -11.26 -30.04
N LEU A 236 0.27 -11.27 -28.74
CA LEU A 236 0.86 -12.40 -28.05
C LEU A 236 0.04 -12.71 -26.79
N ARG A 237 -0.38 -13.96 -26.67
CA ARG A 237 -0.95 -14.49 -25.43
C ARG A 237 0.18 -14.77 -24.46
N VAL A 238 0.02 -14.29 -23.24
CA VAL A 238 0.95 -14.59 -22.16
C VAL A 238 0.26 -15.50 -21.17
N ASN A 239 0.92 -16.61 -20.86
CA ASN A 239 0.48 -17.58 -19.86
C ASN A 239 1.06 -17.20 -18.48
N SER A 240 0.53 -17.82 -17.45
CA SER A 240 1.05 -17.75 -16.09
C SER A 240 2.49 -18.26 -16.01
N PRO A 241 3.23 -17.93 -14.93
CA PRO A 241 4.59 -18.42 -14.73
C PRO A 241 4.71 -19.96 -14.74
N ASP A 242 3.62 -20.68 -14.40
CA ASP A 242 3.54 -22.15 -14.52
C ASP A 242 3.41 -22.63 -15.99
N GLY A 243 3.19 -21.73 -16.94
CA GLY A 243 3.03 -21.99 -18.37
C GLY A 243 1.67 -22.55 -18.79
N VAL A 244 0.81 -22.90 -17.83
CA VAL A 244 -0.43 -23.66 -18.08
C VAL A 244 -1.63 -22.75 -18.31
N THR A 245 -1.78 -21.69 -17.52
CA THR A 245 -3.00 -20.86 -17.52
C THR A 245 -2.81 -19.60 -18.37
N PRO A 246 -3.57 -19.39 -19.44
CA PRO A 246 -3.59 -18.11 -20.14
C PRO A 246 -3.98 -16.95 -19.20
N LEU A 247 -3.16 -15.90 -19.14
CA LEU A 247 -3.42 -14.73 -18.29
C LEU A 247 -3.91 -13.53 -19.10
N ALA A 248 -3.15 -13.16 -20.12
CA ALA A 248 -3.31 -11.88 -20.81
C ALA A 248 -3.03 -12.00 -22.31
N VAL A 249 -3.44 -10.98 -23.06
CA VAL A 249 -2.98 -10.73 -24.42
C VAL A 249 -2.36 -9.35 -24.49
N PHE A 250 -1.12 -9.28 -24.96
CA PHE A 250 -0.49 -8.04 -25.36
C PHE A 250 -0.74 -7.81 -26.84
N LEU A 251 -1.19 -6.62 -27.20
CA LEU A 251 -1.47 -6.20 -28.57
C LEU A 251 -0.61 -4.98 -28.89
N CYS A 252 0.27 -5.08 -29.87
CA CYS A 252 0.86 -3.94 -30.56
C CYS A 252 0.18 -3.74 -31.91
N GLU A 253 -0.03 -2.50 -32.30
CA GLU A 253 -0.64 -2.16 -33.59
C GLU A 253 -0.12 -0.82 -34.09
N SER A 254 -0.13 -0.64 -35.41
CA SER A 254 0.38 0.58 -36.06
C SER A 254 -0.54 1.01 -37.19
N THR A 255 -0.77 2.31 -37.35
CA THR A 255 -1.40 2.88 -38.56
C THR A 255 -0.43 2.96 -39.75
N SER A 256 0.86 2.68 -39.54
CA SER A 256 1.86 2.51 -40.60
C SER A 256 1.77 1.10 -41.20
N PRO A 257 2.03 0.90 -42.50
CA PRO A 257 2.08 -0.43 -43.11
C PRO A 257 3.37 -1.20 -42.80
N GLN A 258 4.31 -0.59 -42.09
CA GLN A 258 5.58 -1.22 -41.74
C GLN A 258 5.35 -2.43 -40.81
N PRO A 259 6.10 -3.52 -40.99
CA PRO A 259 6.05 -4.66 -40.08
C PRO A 259 6.42 -4.26 -38.65
N LEU A 260 5.77 -4.90 -37.69
CA LEU A 260 6.06 -4.71 -36.28
C LEU A 260 7.29 -5.56 -35.86
N PRO A 261 8.11 -5.10 -34.90
CA PRO A 261 9.33 -5.78 -34.47
C PRO A 261 9.03 -7.02 -33.61
N ARG A 262 8.58 -8.10 -34.27
CA ARG A 262 8.09 -9.33 -33.63
C ARG A 262 9.04 -9.92 -32.59
N ASN A 263 10.28 -10.19 -32.97
CA ASN A 263 11.25 -10.85 -32.08
C ASN A 263 11.52 -10.01 -30.82
N GLN A 264 11.70 -8.69 -30.97
CA GLN A 264 11.96 -7.79 -29.84
C GLN A 264 10.76 -7.74 -28.88
N PHE A 265 9.55 -7.77 -29.44
CA PHE A 265 8.32 -7.81 -28.64
C PHE A 265 8.19 -9.13 -27.86
N GLU A 266 8.45 -10.26 -28.52
CA GLU A 266 8.47 -11.59 -27.88
C GLU A 266 9.55 -11.67 -26.78
N ASP A 267 10.76 -11.20 -27.07
CA ASP A 267 11.90 -11.20 -26.14
C ASP A 267 11.60 -10.36 -24.90
N TYR A 268 10.98 -9.18 -25.08
CA TYR A 268 10.58 -8.34 -23.95
C TYR A 268 9.55 -9.04 -23.06
N LEU A 269 8.53 -9.69 -23.64
CA LEU A 269 7.50 -10.38 -22.86
C LEU A 269 8.05 -11.62 -22.13
N ARG A 270 9.12 -12.21 -22.64
CA ARG A 270 9.86 -13.30 -21.97
C ARG A 270 10.87 -12.80 -20.93
N SER A 271 11.11 -11.48 -20.85
CA SER A 271 12.06 -10.92 -19.91
C SER A 271 11.61 -11.12 -18.45
N PRO A 272 12.56 -11.23 -17.49
CA PRO A 272 12.21 -11.33 -16.07
C PRO A 272 11.33 -10.19 -15.57
N LYS A 273 11.52 -8.98 -16.11
CA LYS A 273 10.75 -7.78 -15.75
C LYS A 273 9.27 -7.91 -16.16
N ALA A 274 9.00 -8.38 -17.38
CA ALA A 274 7.63 -8.61 -17.83
C ALA A 274 6.95 -9.72 -17.00
N MET A 275 7.68 -10.80 -16.71
CA MET A 275 7.16 -11.91 -15.90
C MET A 275 6.84 -11.50 -14.46
N GLN A 276 7.62 -10.62 -13.83
CA GLN A 276 7.31 -10.07 -12.49
C GLN A 276 6.01 -9.29 -12.49
N ILE A 277 5.80 -8.45 -13.49
CA ILE A 277 4.58 -7.64 -13.62
C ILE A 277 3.34 -8.54 -13.83
N LEU A 278 3.49 -9.63 -14.58
CA LEU A 278 2.42 -10.61 -14.82
C LEU A 278 2.12 -11.47 -13.59
N ASP A 279 3.14 -11.85 -12.82
CA ASP A 279 2.96 -12.54 -11.54
C ASP A 279 2.15 -11.67 -10.56
N LEU A 280 2.43 -10.36 -10.50
CA LEU A 280 1.64 -9.42 -9.70
C LEU A 280 0.17 -9.38 -10.12
N LEU A 281 -0.13 -9.38 -11.43
CA LEU A 281 -1.50 -9.48 -11.93
C LEU A 281 -2.18 -10.78 -11.51
N GLN A 282 -1.49 -11.90 -11.64
CA GLN A 282 -2.06 -13.20 -11.28
C GLN A 282 -2.40 -13.25 -9.79
N ARG A 283 -1.49 -12.82 -8.92
CA ARG A 283 -1.71 -12.77 -7.47
C ARG A 283 -2.91 -11.90 -7.11
N GLN A 284 -3.03 -10.73 -7.75
CA GLN A 284 -4.19 -9.85 -7.55
C GLN A 284 -5.50 -10.54 -7.98
N ARG A 285 -5.52 -11.19 -9.14
CA ARG A 285 -6.69 -11.92 -9.62
C ARG A 285 -7.12 -13.01 -8.63
N THR A 286 -6.18 -13.79 -8.12
CA THR A 286 -6.47 -14.82 -7.10
C THR A 286 -7.04 -14.20 -5.83
N MET A 287 -6.47 -13.08 -5.35
CA MET A 287 -6.99 -12.40 -4.16
C MET A 287 -8.41 -11.86 -4.35
N LEU A 288 -8.73 -11.31 -5.53
CA LEU A 288 -10.07 -10.80 -5.83
C LEU A 288 -11.09 -11.92 -5.97
N GLY A 289 -10.74 -13.03 -6.63
CA GLY A 289 -11.61 -14.21 -6.75
C GLY A 289 -11.91 -14.86 -5.40
N ASN A 290 -10.92 -14.91 -4.50
CA ASN A 290 -11.12 -15.47 -3.16
C ASN A 290 -12.04 -14.57 -2.30
N LYS A 291 -11.96 -13.25 -2.44
CA LYS A 291 -12.85 -12.31 -1.74
C LYS A 291 -14.30 -12.42 -2.21
N SER A 292 -14.54 -12.58 -3.52
CA SER A 292 -15.90 -12.75 -4.02
C SER A 292 -16.50 -14.09 -3.59
N ALA A 293 -15.69 -15.15 -3.53
CA ALA A 293 -16.13 -16.47 -3.07
C ALA A 293 -16.47 -16.49 -1.56
N ALA A 294 -15.70 -15.75 -0.75
CA ALA A 294 -15.97 -15.62 0.68
C ALA A 294 -17.28 -14.85 0.96
N ALA A 295 -17.54 -13.77 0.20
CA ALA A 295 -18.78 -13.00 0.34
C ALA A 295 -20.03 -13.82 -0.05
N SER A 296 -19.94 -14.69 -1.05
CA SER A 296 -21.06 -15.56 -1.45
C SER A 296 -21.35 -16.74 -0.51
N LEU A 297 -20.51 -16.97 0.51
CA LEU A 297 -20.74 -17.99 1.53
C LEU A 297 -21.37 -17.41 2.81
N GLU A 298 -21.47 -16.08 2.91
CA GLU A 298 -22.09 -15.37 4.04
C GLU A 298 -23.56 -14.95 3.76
N ASP A 299 -24.05 -15.17 2.52
CA ASP A 299 -25.45 -14.99 2.08
C ASP A 299 -26.19 -16.33 1.99
#